data_AF-A0A661ZPL9-F1
#
_entry.id   AF-A0A661ZPL9-F1
#
_cell.length_a   1.000
_cell.length_b   1.000
_cell.length_c   1.000
_cell.angle_alpha   90.00
_cell.angle_beta   90.00
_cell.angle_gamma   90.00
#
_symmetry.space_group_name_H-M   'P 1'
#
loop_
_entity.id
_entity.type
_entity.pdbx_description
1 polymer ?
#
loop_
_entity_poly.entity_id
_entity_poly.type
_entity_poly.pdbx_seq_one_letter_code
_entity_poly.pdbx_strand_id
1 'polypeptide(L)'
;MSLILIFALPAFAQKVDSDDAFFTSMEENRQWPSYRGYYASGYLDDAALPDSFNVETSYNVKWNIEIPGLGLSCPTIWDNRVFITTAVSSQDKEGYLTG
;
A
#
# COMPACT_ATOMS: atom_id res chain seq x y z
N MET A 1 44.17 -41.54 3.54
CA MET A 1 44.43 -40.49 4.55
C MET A 1 43.33 -39.46 4.37
N SER A 2 42.34 -39.49 5.26
CA SER A 2 41.05 -38.80 5.11
C SER A 2 41.04 -37.56 6.00
N LEU A 3 40.62 -36.41 5.48
CA LEU A 3 40.35 -35.23 6.30
C LEU A 3 39.07 -34.56 5.81
N ILE A 4 37.97 -34.85 6.51
CA ILE A 4 36.69 -34.14 6.37
C ILE A 4 36.72 -33.00 7.40
N LEU A 5 36.76 -31.75 6.94
CA LEU A 5 36.52 -30.58 7.77
C LEU A 5 35.01 -30.37 7.91
N ILE A 6 34.47 -30.68 9.09
CA ILE A 6 33.12 -30.29 9.47
C ILE A 6 33.21 -28.87 10.03
N PHE A 7 32.78 -27.88 9.25
CA PHE A 7 32.48 -26.54 9.77
C PHE A 7 31.15 -26.63 10.52
N ALA A 8 31.21 -26.73 11.85
CA ALA A 8 30.05 -26.51 12.70
C ALA A 8 29.78 -25.00 12.74
N LEU A 9 28.78 -24.54 11.98
CA LEU A 9 28.16 -23.24 12.24
C LEU A 9 27.40 -23.38 13.57
N PRO A 10 27.55 -22.44 14.53
CA PRO A 10 26.59 -22.36 15.60
C PRO A 10 25.26 -21.97 14.95
N ALA A 11 24.29 -22.89 14.95
CA ALA A 11 22.91 -22.52 14.72
C ALA A 11 22.50 -21.64 15.91
N PHE A 12 22.70 -20.34 15.78
CA PHE A 12 22.01 -19.36 16.61
C PHE A 12 20.53 -19.51 16.27
N ALA A 13 19.81 -20.31 17.05
CA ALA A 13 18.37 -20.29 17.03
C ALA A 13 17.94 -18.90 17.50
N GLN A 14 17.70 -17.97 16.56
CA GLN A 14 17.05 -16.71 16.90
C GLN A 14 15.66 -17.07 17.45
N LYS A 15 15.48 -16.83 18.74
CA LYS A 15 14.16 -16.82 19.35
C LYS A 15 13.48 -15.54 18.84
N VAL A 16 12.85 -15.64 17.68
CA VAL A 16 12.00 -14.57 17.17
C VAL A 16 10.79 -14.52 18.10
N ASP A 17 10.62 -13.41 18.81
CA ASP A 17 9.43 -13.18 19.61
C ASP A 17 8.21 -13.12 18.67
N SER A 18 7.08 -13.69 19.09
CA SER A 18 5.85 -13.63 18.30
C SER A 18 5.41 -12.19 18.05
N ASP A 19 5.71 -11.31 19.00
CA ASP A 19 5.38 -9.89 18.89
C ASP A 19 6.26 -9.23 17.83
N ASP A 20 7.58 -9.45 17.86
CA ASP A 20 8.50 -8.93 16.84
C ASP A 20 8.13 -9.43 15.44
N ALA A 21 7.85 -10.73 15.29
CA ALA A 21 7.40 -11.30 14.01
C ALA A 21 6.11 -10.66 13.51
N PHE A 22 5.17 -10.39 14.42
CA PHE A 22 3.91 -9.74 14.09
C PHE A 22 4.15 -8.31 13.61
N PHE A 23 4.91 -7.49 14.35
CA PHE A 23 5.20 -6.11 13.95
C PHE A 23 5.99 -6.03 12.64
N THR A 24 7.01 -6.86 12.43
CA THR A 24 7.74 -6.93 11.16
C THR A 24 6.80 -7.29 10.01
N SER A 25 5.92 -8.29 10.18
CA SER A 25 4.98 -8.67 9.13
C SER A 25 3.98 -7.57 8.77
N MET A 26 3.64 -6.70 9.72
CA MET A 26 2.80 -5.53 9.48
C MET A 26 3.58 -4.38 8.83
N GLU A 27 4.86 -4.18 9.15
CA GLU A 27 5.69 -3.14 8.53
C GLU A 27 6.00 -3.47 7.07
N GLU A 28 6.25 -4.75 6.78
CA GLU A 28 6.40 -5.25 5.41
C GLU A 28 5.07 -5.23 4.64
N ASN A 29 3.93 -5.06 5.32
CA ASN A 29 2.63 -5.03 4.69
C ASN A 29 2.42 -3.70 3.95
N ARG A 30 2.66 -3.75 2.63
CA ARG A 30 2.50 -2.59 1.74
C ARG A 30 1.04 -2.30 1.35
N GLN A 31 0.06 -3.01 1.92
CA GLN A 31 -1.35 -2.80 1.60
C GLN A 31 -1.85 -1.48 2.20
N TRP A 32 -2.90 -0.92 1.59
CA TRP A 32 -3.52 0.31 2.06
C TRP A 32 -5.00 0.05 2.39
N PRO A 33 -5.30 -0.62 3.53
CA PRO A 33 -6.64 -1.14 3.82
C PRO A 33 -7.65 -0.05 4.24
N SER A 34 -7.21 1.14 4.62
CA SER A 34 -8.07 2.15 5.25
C SER A 34 -7.53 3.57 5.08
N TYR A 35 -8.25 4.55 5.65
CA TYR A 35 -7.82 5.94 5.65
C TYR A 35 -6.46 6.08 6.34
N ARG A 36 -5.51 6.65 5.58
CA ARG A 36 -4.10 6.78 5.96
C ARG A 36 -3.33 5.45 6.11
N GLY A 37 -3.81 4.38 5.47
CA GLY A 37 -3.06 3.13 5.32
C GLY A 37 -3.10 2.24 6.56
N TYR A 38 -2.27 1.20 6.59
CA TYR A 38 -2.34 0.12 7.58
C TYR A 38 -2.23 0.64 9.04
N TYR A 39 -1.41 1.66 9.27
CA TYR A 39 -1.16 2.27 10.59
C TYR A 39 -1.84 3.62 10.80
N ALA A 40 -2.73 4.03 9.89
CA ALA A 40 -3.29 5.38 9.85
C ALA A 40 -2.23 6.52 9.86
N SER A 41 -0.99 6.23 9.42
CA SER A 41 0.15 7.14 9.39
C SER A 41 0.15 8.08 8.19
N GLY A 42 -0.43 7.64 7.06
CA GLY A 42 -0.59 8.44 5.86
C GLY A 42 0.65 8.50 4.96
N TYR A 43 1.64 7.63 5.18
CA TYR A 43 2.82 7.52 4.32
C TYR A 43 3.22 6.06 4.09
N LEU A 44 4.03 5.83 3.05
CA LEU A 44 4.63 4.55 2.71
C LEU A 44 6.11 4.80 2.37
N ASP A 45 7.02 4.24 3.15
CA ASP A 45 8.45 4.34 2.89
C ASP A 45 8.87 3.50 1.68
N ASP A 46 10.00 3.88 1.06
CA ASP A 46 10.61 3.15 -0.05
C ASP A 46 9.62 2.74 -1.15
N ALA A 47 8.70 3.65 -1.48
CA ALA A 47 7.67 3.44 -2.50
C ALA A 47 8.18 3.58 -3.94
N ALA A 48 9.46 3.98 -4.12
CA ALA A 48 10.11 4.19 -5.41
C ALA A 48 9.24 5.00 -6.39
N LEU A 49 8.56 6.02 -5.86
CA LEU A 49 7.68 6.89 -6.64
C LEU A 49 8.53 7.81 -7.53
N PRO A 50 8.09 8.09 -8.76
CA PRO A 50 8.73 9.11 -9.57
C PRO A 50 8.54 10.49 -8.93
N ASP A 51 9.48 11.39 -9.21
CA ASP A 51 9.52 12.75 -8.68
C ASP A 51 8.49 13.69 -9.32
N SER A 52 7.93 13.29 -10.46
CA SER A 52 7.08 14.12 -11.30
C SER A 52 6.09 13.29 -12.11
N PHE A 53 4.93 13.88 -12.38
CA PHE A 53 3.84 13.30 -13.15
C PHE A 53 3.22 14.36 -14.05
N ASN A 54 2.70 13.97 -15.21
CA ASN A 54 1.85 14.82 -16.04
C ASN A 54 0.65 14.02 -16.54
N VAL A 55 -0.54 14.39 -16.07
CA VAL A 55 -1.79 13.70 -16.40
C VAL A 55 -2.23 13.97 -17.85
N GLU A 56 -2.00 15.17 -18.38
CA GLU A 56 -2.37 15.55 -19.74
C GLU A 56 -1.55 14.79 -20.79
N THR A 57 -0.24 14.66 -20.57
CA THR A 57 0.68 13.94 -21.47
C THR A 57 0.83 12.46 -21.12
N SER A 58 0.20 12.01 -20.03
CA SER A 58 0.36 10.66 -19.46
C SER A 58 1.80 10.30 -19.03
N TYR A 59 2.67 11.29 -18.79
CA TYR A 59 4.02 11.04 -18.28
C TYR A 59 3.97 10.51 -16.84
N ASN A 60 4.60 9.35 -16.61
CA ASN A 60 4.56 8.60 -15.34
C ASN A 60 3.15 8.19 -14.86
N VAL A 61 2.14 8.21 -15.73
CA VAL A 61 0.76 7.78 -15.40
C VAL A 61 0.52 6.37 -15.92
N LYS A 62 0.24 5.42 -15.02
CA LYS A 62 0.01 4.01 -15.40
C LYS A 62 -1.36 3.79 -16.06
N TRP A 63 -2.38 4.51 -15.60
CA TRP A 63 -3.75 4.43 -16.10
C TRP A 63 -4.52 5.70 -15.72
N ASN A 64 -5.56 6.00 -16.50
CA ASN A 64 -6.54 7.05 -16.23
C ASN A 64 -7.91 6.51 -16.67
N ILE A 65 -8.91 6.65 -15.83
CA ILE A 65 -10.27 6.19 -16.08
C ILE A 65 -11.27 7.15 -15.46
N GLU A 66 -12.34 7.44 -16.19
CA GLU A 66 -13.47 8.20 -15.67
C GLU A 66 -14.27 7.34 -14.69
N ILE A 67 -14.50 7.85 -13.48
CA ILE A 67 -15.27 7.17 -12.44
C ILE A 67 -16.55 7.98 -12.20
N PRO A 68 -17.74 7.37 -12.34
CA PRO A 68 -19.00 8.08 -12.18
C PRO A 68 -19.29 8.39 -10.70
N GLY A 69 -19.98 9.51 -10.48
CA GLY A 69 -20.43 9.93 -9.16
C GLY A 69 -19.37 10.69 -8.36
N LEU A 70 -19.69 10.98 -7.10
CA LEU A 70 -18.84 11.72 -6.17
C LEU A 70 -18.07 10.75 -5.26
N GLY A 71 -16.75 10.89 -5.19
CA GLY A 71 -15.89 10.13 -4.26
C GLY A 71 -15.34 11.04 -3.16
N LEU A 72 -15.66 10.74 -1.90
CA LEU A 72 -15.10 11.44 -0.71
C LEU A 72 -14.22 10.53 0.16
N SER A 73 -14.29 9.22 -0.07
CA SER A 73 -13.50 8.21 0.62
C SER A 73 -12.06 8.18 0.11
N CYS A 74 -11.12 7.72 0.94
CA CYS A 74 -9.82 7.26 0.44
C CYS A 74 -9.96 5.94 -0.33
N PRO A 75 -9.17 5.74 -1.39
CA PRO A 75 -9.09 4.43 -2.03
C PRO A 75 -8.49 3.40 -1.08
N THR A 76 -8.85 2.14 -1.29
CA THR A 76 -8.26 0.98 -0.60
C THR A 76 -7.44 0.17 -1.59
N ILE A 77 -6.25 -0.25 -1.20
CA ILE A 77 -5.35 -1.05 -2.04
C ILE A 77 -5.13 -2.39 -1.35
N TRP A 78 -5.43 -3.47 -2.08
CA TRP A 78 -5.14 -4.83 -1.64
C TRP A 78 -4.60 -5.67 -2.80
N ASP A 79 -3.40 -6.20 -2.62
CA ASP A 79 -2.59 -6.88 -3.62
C ASP A 79 -2.50 -6.06 -4.91
N ASN A 80 -3.00 -6.62 -6.02
CA ASN A 80 -2.99 -5.99 -7.33
C ASN A 80 -4.34 -5.32 -7.67
N ARG A 81 -5.07 -4.83 -6.65
CA ARG A 81 -6.39 -4.21 -6.82
C ARG A 81 -6.48 -2.88 -6.10
N VAL A 82 -7.18 -1.95 -6.73
CA VAL A 82 -7.57 -0.66 -6.15
C VAL A 82 -9.09 -0.65 -6.06
N PHE A 83 -9.61 -0.41 -4.86
CA PHE A 83 -11.04 -0.31 -4.57
C PHE A 83 -11.39 1.15 -4.34
N ILE A 84 -12.38 1.63 -5.07
CA ILE A 84 -12.86 3.01 -5.01
C ILE A 84 -14.37 2.96 -4.81
N THR A 85 -14.87 3.77 -3.88
CA THR A 85 -16.31 3.91 -3.63
C THR A 85 -16.75 5.30 -4.05
N THR A 86 -17.85 5.38 -4.79
CA THR A 86 -18.47 6.64 -5.21
C THR A 86 -19.97 6.62 -4.96
N ALA A 87 -20.54 7.80 -4.77
CA ALA A 87 -21.98 8.02 -4.68
C ALA A 87 -22.50 8.56 -6.02
N VAL A 88 -23.37 7.80 -6.68
CA VAL A 88 -24.03 8.22 -7.91
C VAL A 88 -25.43 8.72 -7.57
N SER A 89 -25.69 10.02 -7.74
CA SER A 89 -27.01 10.61 -7.51
C SER A 89 -27.78 10.73 -8.82
N SER A 90 -29.08 10.42 -8.79
CA SER A 90 -29.98 10.64 -9.93
C SER A 90 -30.48 12.07 -10.04
N GLN A 91 -30.39 12.87 -8.97
CA GLN A 91 -31.01 14.20 -8.85
C GLN A 91 -29.99 15.30 -8.61
N ASP A 92 -28.93 15.00 -7.86
CA ASP A 92 -27.91 15.96 -7.46
C ASP A 92 -26.74 15.96 -8.44
N LYS A 93 -26.49 17.12 -9.06
CA LYS A 93 -25.37 17.37 -9.97
C LYS A 93 -24.44 18.47 -9.47
N GLU A 94 -24.74 19.06 -8.31
CA GLU A 94 -24.04 20.23 -7.78
C GLU A 94 -22.70 19.85 -7.09
N GLY A 95 -22.43 18.55 -6.95
CA GLY A 95 -21.17 18.05 -6.38
C GLY A 95 -21.13 18.18 -4.86
N TYR A 96 -19.93 18.36 -4.29
CA TYR A 96 -19.77 18.52 -2.85
C TYR A 96 -19.98 19.98 -2.44
N LEU A 97 -21.07 20.27 -1.72
CA LEU A 97 -21.37 21.59 -1.17
C LEU A 97 -20.69 21.79 0.19
N THR A 98 -19.77 22.74 0.28
CA THR A 98 -19.25 23.24 1.56
C THR A 98 -20.07 24.43 2.04
N GLY A 99 -20.26 24.56 3.35
CA GLY A 99 -20.98 25.69 3.96
C GLY A 99 -20.23 27.02 3.90
#